data_AF-A0A3P8JJI1-F1
#
_entry.id   AF-A0A3P8JJI1-F1
#
_cell.length_a   1.000
_cell.length_b   1.000
_cell.length_c   1.000
_cell.angle_alpha   90.00
_cell.angle_beta   90.00
_cell.angle_gamma   90.00
#
_symmetry.space_group_name_H-M   'P 1'
#
loop_
_entity.id
_entity.type
_entity.pdbx_description
1 polymer ?
#
loop_
_entity_poly.entity_id
_entity_poly.type
_entity_poly.pdbx_seq_one_letter_code
_entity_poly.pdbx_strand_id
1 'polypeptide(L)'
;MKIGAMLAPCLLLLLLSGCATDGVKKPLSQPKLLKKSQPAYPIVAHANRLTGYVRVVYDVNAEGKVAELRIVDSQPRYLFDEAVVRAMAAVGVREE
;
A
#
# COMPACT_ATOMS: atom_id res chain seq x y z
N MET A 1 -16.61 63.25 21.19
CA MET A 1 -16.36 62.07 20.34
C MET A 1 -15.29 61.21 21.01
N LYS A 2 -15.70 60.17 21.76
CA LYS A 2 -14.78 59.27 22.50
C LYS A 2 -14.52 58.04 21.63
N ILE A 3 -13.40 58.06 20.91
CA ILE A 3 -13.03 57.03 19.91
C ILE A 3 -12.29 55.84 20.57
N GLY A 4 -11.98 55.91 21.87
CA GLY A 4 -11.10 54.96 22.57
C GLY A 4 -11.71 53.63 23.04
N ALA A 5 -13.02 53.40 22.93
CA ALA A 5 -13.67 52.21 23.51
C ALA A 5 -13.94 51.07 22.53
N MET A 6 -13.72 51.26 21.22
CA MET A 6 -14.00 50.24 20.19
C MET A 6 -12.75 49.51 19.66
N LEU A 7 -11.54 49.93 20.05
CA LEU A 7 -10.30 49.33 19.56
C LEU A 7 -9.91 48.04 20.30
N ALA A 8 -10.29 47.93 21.58
CA ALA A 8 -9.95 46.80 22.45
C ALA A 8 -10.60 45.45 22.05
N PRO A 9 -11.89 45.36 21.68
CA PRO A 9 -12.48 44.08 21.26
C PRO A 9 -12.00 43.64 19.87
N CYS A 10 -11.66 44.58 18.98
CA CYS A 10 -11.11 44.26 17.66
C CYS A 10 -9.69 43.68 17.75
N LEU A 11 -8.84 44.19 18.65
CA LEU A 11 -7.48 43.66 18.84
C LEU A 11 -7.51 42.26 19.50
N LEU A 12 -8.52 41.99 20.33
CA LEU A 12 -8.72 40.68 20.96
C LEU A 12 -9.26 39.62 19.98
N LEU A 13 -10.07 40.03 18.99
CA LEU A 13 -10.60 39.14 17.94
C LEU A 13 -9.53 38.75 16.89
N LEU A 14 -8.53 39.61 16.65
CA LEU A 14 -7.43 39.34 15.70
C LEU A 14 -6.47 38.24 16.19
N LEU A 15 -6.37 37.99 17.50
CA LEU A 15 -5.50 36.96 18.07
C LEU A 15 -6.07 35.53 18.00
N LEU A 16 -7.36 35.36 17.70
CA LEU A 16 -8.01 34.04 17.61
C LEU A 16 -8.06 33.47 16.18
N SER A 17 -7.53 34.17 15.19
CA SER A 17 -7.46 33.67 13.80
C SER A 17 -6.22 32.79 13.62
N GLY A 18 -6.22 31.64 14.30
CA GLY A 18 -5.28 30.57 14.03
C GLY A 18 -5.59 29.95 12.67
N CYS A 19 -4.64 30.00 11.73
CA CYS A 19 -4.72 29.20 10.51
C CYS A 19 -4.52 27.72 10.87
N ALA A 20 -5.59 26.93 10.82
CA ALA A 20 -5.45 25.48 10.78
C ALA A 20 -4.83 25.11 9.41
N THR A 21 -3.55 24.77 9.41
CA THR A 21 -2.91 24.14 8.25
C THR A 21 -3.38 22.69 8.26
N ASP A 22 -4.22 22.33 7.30
CA ASP A 22 -4.49 20.93 6.99
C ASP A 22 -3.16 20.28 6.62
N GLY A 23 -2.69 19.37 7.46
CA GLY A 23 -1.45 18.63 7.25
C GLY A 23 -1.57 17.81 5.98
N VAL A 24 -0.99 18.30 4.89
CA VAL A 24 -0.77 17.53 3.67
C VAL A 24 0.12 16.35 4.05
N LYS A 25 -0.48 15.19 4.28
CA LYS A 25 0.24 13.93 4.41
C LYS A 25 0.94 13.70 3.08
N LYS A 26 2.25 13.96 3.02
CA LYS A 26 3.08 13.54 1.89
C LYS A 26 2.77 12.06 1.66
N PRO A 27 2.32 11.62 0.47
CA PRO A 27 2.11 10.21 0.23
C PRO A 27 3.44 9.51 0.54
N LEU A 28 3.40 8.55 1.46
CA LEU A 28 4.55 7.69 1.73
C LEU A 28 5.02 7.15 0.38
N SER A 29 6.32 7.20 0.11
CA SER A 29 6.90 6.69 -1.14
C SER A 29 6.33 5.30 -1.37
N GLN A 30 5.49 5.18 -2.41
CA GLN A 30 4.84 3.92 -2.69
C GLN A 30 5.89 2.97 -3.25
N PRO A 31 5.97 1.72 -2.76
CA PRO A 31 6.90 0.76 -3.32
C PRO A 31 6.62 0.56 -4.81
N LYS A 32 7.60 0.89 -5.65
CA LYS A 32 7.54 0.78 -7.10
C LYS A 32 7.99 -0.61 -7.53
N LEU A 33 7.13 -1.32 -8.25
CA LEU A 33 7.46 -2.64 -8.79
C LEU A 33 8.54 -2.52 -9.86
N LEU A 34 9.66 -3.22 -9.68
CA LEU A 34 10.76 -3.27 -10.66
C LEU A 34 10.66 -4.49 -11.57
N LYS A 35 10.36 -5.65 -10.98
CA LYS A 35 10.34 -6.92 -11.68
C LYS A 35 9.08 -7.69 -11.34
N LYS A 36 8.30 -8.00 -12.38
CA LYS A 36 7.17 -8.91 -12.30
C LYS A 36 7.60 -10.31 -12.69
N SER A 37 7.24 -11.30 -11.89
CA SER A 37 7.41 -12.72 -12.17
C SER A 37 6.03 -13.36 -12.27
N GLN A 38 5.81 -14.23 -13.25
CA GLN A 38 4.53 -14.91 -13.45
C GLN A 38 4.62 -16.36 -12.93
N PRO A 39 3.62 -16.84 -12.18
CA PRO A 39 3.53 -18.24 -11.77
C PRO A 39 3.48 -19.19 -12.96
N ALA A 40 4.25 -20.28 -12.90
CA ALA A 40 4.13 -21.37 -13.86
C ALA A 40 2.80 -22.10 -13.66
N TYR A 41 2.06 -22.35 -14.74
CA TYR A 41 0.77 -23.01 -14.64
C TYR A 41 0.93 -24.51 -14.29
N PRO A 42 0.28 -25.03 -13.24
CA PRO A 42 0.40 -26.43 -12.85
C PRO A 42 -0.06 -27.40 -13.95
N ILE A 43 0.73 -28.45 -14.22
CA ILE A 43 0.41 -29.46 -15.25
C ILE A 43 -0.94 -30.13 -14.96
N VAL A 44 -1.21 -30.43 -13.68
CA VAL A 44 -2.48 -31.01 -13.23
C VAL A 44 -3.67 -30.09 -13.51
N ALA A 45 -3.50 -28.77 -13.37
CA ALA A 45 -4.56 -27.81 -13.68
C ALA A 45 -4.77 -27.71 -15.20
N HIS A 46 -3.69 -27.75 -15.98
CA HIS A 46 -3.77 -27.72 -17.44
C HIS A 46 -4.50 -28.95 -17.99
N ALA A 47 -4.10 -30.15 -17.56
CA ALA A 47 -4.70 -31.40 -18.00
C ALA A 47 -6.21 -31.48 -17.73
N ASN A 48 -6.64 -30.91 -16.60
CA ASN A 48 -8.04 -30.93 -16.18
C ASN A 48 -8.82 -29.65 -16.54
N ARG A 49 -8.19 -28.71 -17.29
CA ARG A 49 -8.77 -27.39 -17.64
C ARG A 49 -9.32 -26.63 -16.43
N LEU A 50 -8.66 -26.75 -15.28
CA LEU A 50 -9.05 -26.10 -14.04
C LEU A 50 -8.48 -24.70 -14.02
N THR A 51 -9.27 -23.72 -13.58
CA THR A 51 -8.84 -22.33 -13.33
C THR A 51 -9.01 -21.99 -11.86
N GLY A 52 -8.47 -20.85 -11.44
CA GLY A 52 -8.54 -20.45 -10.04
C GLY A 52 -7.79 -19.17 -9.73
N TYR A 53 -7.67 -18.89 -8.43
CA TYR A 53 -6.93 -17.75 -7.90
C TYR A 53 -6.19 -18.13 -6.62
N VAL A 54 -5.15 -17.34 -6.33
CA VAL A 54 -4.45 -17.32 -5.05
C VAL A 54 -4.33 -15.86 -4.64
N ARG A 55 -4.76 -15.56 -3.42
CA ARG A 55 -4.61 -14.24 -2.81
C ARG A 55 -3.48 -14.32 -1.79
N VAL A 56 -2.49 -13.44 -1.94
CA VAL A 56 -1.33 -13.37 -1.06
C VAL A 56 -1.21 -12.00 -0.43
N VAL A 57 -0.69 -11.97 0.79
CA VAL A 57 -0.22 -10.77 1.48
C VAL A 57 1.25 -10.98 1.76
N TYR A 58 2.06 -9.96 1.53
CA TYR A 58 3.50 -10.01 1.73
C TYR A 58 4.02 -8.62 2.07
N ASP A 59 5.16 -8.61 2.73
CA ASP A 59 5.91 -7.39 3.04
C ASP A 59 7.06 -7.23 2.05
N VAL A 60 7.55 -6.00 1.89
CA VAL A 60 8.75 -5.71 1.09
C VAL A 60 9.82 -5.24 2.07
N ASN A 61 10.97 -5.89 2.04
CA ASN A 61 12.09 -5.54 2.92
C ASN A 61 12.91 -4.35 2.36
N ALA A 62 13.89 -3.88 3.12
CA ALA A 62 14.73 -2.73 2.75
C ALA A 62 15.55 -2.96 1.46
N GLU A 63 15.86 -4.22 1.12
CA GLU A 63 16.54 -4.57 -0.14
C GLU A 63 15.59 -4.62 -1.34
N GLY A 64 14.29 -4.39 -1.11
CA GLY A 64 13.31 -4.42 -2.17
C GLY A 64 12.83 -5.82 -2.56
N LYS A 65 12.97 -6.80 -1.67
CA LYS A 65 12.55 -8.18 -1.88
C LYS A 65 11.29 -8.50 -1.09
N VAL A 66 10.54 -9.48 -1.59
CA VAL A 66 9.36 -10.02 -0.90
C VAL A 66 9.79 -10.76 0.38
N ALA A 67 9.14 -10.43 1.49
CA ALA A 67 9.29 -11.04 2.82
C ALA A 67 7.92 -11.38 3.41
N GLU A 68 7.87 -12.25 4.43
CA GLU A 68 6.64 -12.60 5.17
C GLU A 68 5.42 -12.94 4.28
N LEU A 69 5.67 -13.69 3.20
CA LEU A 69 4.64 -14.07 2.25
C LEU A 69 3.65 -15.07 2.86
N ARG A 70 2.37 -14.71 2.84
CA ARG A 70 1.25 -15.49 3.38
C ARG A 70 0.15 -15.62 2.34
N ILE A 71 -0.36 -16.83 2.16
CA ILE A 71 -1.56 -17.09 1.37
C ILE A 71 -2.75 -16.86 2.28
N VAL A 72 -3.58 -15.88 1.93
CA VAL A 72 -4.79 -15.54 2.71
C VAL A 72 -6.03 -16.25 2.16
N ASP A 73 -5.99 -16.64 0.89
CA ASP A 73 -7.08 -17.37 0.24
C ASP A 73 -6.57 -18.07 -1.02
N SER A 74 -7.12 -19.23 -1.34
CA SER A 74 -6.85 -19.92 -2.60
C SER A 74 -7.98 -20.84 -3.01
N GLN A 75 -8.30 -20.81 -4.30
CA GLN A 75 -9.30 -21.68 -4.91
C GLN A 75 -8.87 -22.08 -6.32
N PRO A 76 -8.79 -23.38 -6.64
CA PRO A 76 -8.86 -24.54 -5.73
C PRO A 76 -7.71 -24.54 -4.73
N ARG A 77 -8.01 -24.95 -3.48
CA ARG A 77 -7.02 -24.96 -2.40
C ARG A 77 -5.75 -25.72 -2.80
N TYR A 78 -4.60 -25.14 -2.50
CA TYR A 78 -3.26 -25.73 -2.69
C TYR A 78 -2.85 -26.00 -4.15
N LEU A 79 -3.74 -25.91 -5.14
CA LEU A 79 -3.46 -26.28 -6.52
C LEU A 79 -2.45 -25.32 -7.18
N PHE A 80 -2.58 -24.02 -6.89
CA PHE A 80 -1.80 -22.95 -7.50
C PHE A 80 -0.76 -22.33 -6.54
N ASP A 81 -0.83 -22.68 -5.25
CA ASP A 81 -0.10 -22.04 -4.16
C ASP A 81 1.42 -22.10 -4.35
N GLU A 82 1.97 -23.29 -4.62
CA GLU A 82 3.40 -23.51 -4.86
C GLU A 82 3.94 -22.69 -6.04
N ALA A 83 3.19 -22.64 -7.15
CA ALA A 83 3.60 -21.88 -8.33
C ALA A 83 3.68 -20.37 -8.02
N VAL A 84 2.75 -19.87 -7.22
CA VAL A 84 2.73 -18.47 -6.79
C VAL A 84 3.89 -18.19 -5.85
N VAL A 85 4.13 -19.02 -4.83
CA VAL A 85 5.27 -18.86 -3.91
C VAL A 85 6.59 -18.79 -4.66
N ARG A 86 6.82 -19.71 -5.62
CA ARG A 86 8.04 -19.72 -6.44
C ARG A 86 8.19 -18.49 -7.31
N ALA A 87 7.10 -18.02 -7.93
CA ALA A 87 7.17 -16.81 -8.74
C ALA A 87 7.47 -15.57 -7.90
N MET A 88 6.87 -15.46 -6.72
CA MET A 88 7.04 -14.33 -5.82
C MET A 88 8.48 -14.21 -5.29
N ALA A 89 9.21 -15.32 -5.17
CA ALA A 89 10.63 -15.29 -4.81
C ALA A 89 11.51 -14.49 -5.81
N ALA A 90 11.04 -14.31 -7.05
CA ALA A 90 11.73 -13.56 -8.09
C ALA A 90 11.19 -12.13 -8.30
N VAL A 91 10.20 -11.69 -7.51
CA VAL A 91 9.65 -10.32 -7.56
C VAL A 91 10.59 -9.35 -6.85
N GLY A 92 10.82 -8.20 -7.47
CA GLY A 92 11.63 -7.12 -6.92
C GLY A 92 10.89 -5.79 -6.96
N VAL A 93 10.99 -5.01 -5.88
CA VAL A 93 10.30 -3.74 -5.61
C VAL A 93 11.36 -2.74 -5.12
N ARG A 94 11.20 -1.43 -5.33
CA ARG A 94 12.04 -0.40 -4.68
C ARG A 94 11.18 0.76 -4.21
N GLU A 95 11.53 1.37 -3.09
CA GLU A 95 10.97 2.67 -2.69
C GLU A 95 11.74 3.78 -3.44
N GLU A 96 11.00 4.75 -4.01
CA GLU A 96 11.58 5.96 -4.64
C GLU A 96 11.90 7.06 -3.61
#